data_AF-A0AA88Y5R5-F1
#
_entry.id   AF-A0AA88Y5R5-F1
#
_cell.length_a   1.000
_cell.length_b   1.000
_cell.length_c   1.000
_cell.angle_alpha   90.00
_cell.angle_beta   90.00
_cell.angle_gamma   90.00
#
_symmetry.space_group_name_H-M   'P 1'
#
loop_
_entity.id
_entity.type
_entity.pdbx_description
1 polymer ?
#
loop_
_entity_poly.entity_id
_entity_poly.type
_entity_poly.pdbx_seq_one_letter_code
_entity_poly.pdbx_strand_id
1 'polypeptide(L)'
;MHSIHTVAQAKEHWLNHGIDAGLQGIGSFHSKQYIARYDDLSAAFHSSYRQAINHYLTIGRGQEKRIGVLNHYENRWSINSNGITIGTSRRFGAAVESLTWNNKELVNSYDHGRQIQMACNSDPYTECYNPTEAGGRNDGISDTTHTHINWVRASGSVLETEVYPAFWLIPGSHEKRANLCQRGHPAMNHQATYSYPFHKKVVIGAHGINNVIQFDSNFTLGGDWPQDLNYIQMEAPATYLNWRQ
;
A
#
# COMPACT_ATOMS: atom_id res chain seq x y z
N MET A 1 -10.70 7.28 28.13
CA MET A 1 -9.49 7.52 27.33
C MET A 1 -8.94 8.88 27.71
N HIS A 2 -7.63 9.09 27.76
CA HIS A 2 -7.06 10.43 27.94
C HIS A 2 -7.09 11.18 26.60
N SER A 3 -7.66 12.39 26.59
CA SER A 3 -7.90 13.15 25.36
C SER A 3 -6.63 13.90 24.94
N ILE A 4 -5.85 13.31 24.04
CA ILE A 4 -4.61 13.90 23.50
C ILE A 4 -5.00 14.94 22.45
N HIS A 5 -4.76 16.22 22.74
CA HIS A 5 -5.15 17.34 21.89
C HIS A 5 -4.00 18.29 21.52
N THR A 6 -2.80 18.07 22.06
CA THR A 6 -1.63 18.94 21.86
C THR A 6 -0.36 18.13 21.62
N VAL A 7 0.64 18.74 20.97
CA VAL A 7 1.97 18.14 20.76
C VAL A 7 2.65 17.80 22.09
N ALA A 8 2.44 18.60 23.13
CA ALA A 8 2.95 18.34 24.48
C ALA A 8 2.38 17.02 25.06
N GLN A 9 1.05 16.89 25.07
CA GLN A 9 0.37 15.67 25.52
C GLN A 9 0.74 14.44 24.67
N ALA A 10 0.91 14.61 23.35
CA ALA A 10 1.32 13.52 22.46
C ALA A 10 2.75 13.04 22.78
N LYS A 11 3.67 13.97 23.03
CA LYS A 11 5.05 13.66 23.46
C LYS A 11 5.08 12.99 24.84
N GLU A 12 4.32 13.51 25.79
CA GLU A 12 4.20 12.94 27.14
C GLU A 12 3.63 11.52 27.10
N HIS A 13 2.51 11.31 26.40
CA HIS A 13 1.92 9.99 26.19
C HIS A 13 2.89 9.02 25.48
N TRP A 14 3.64 9.48 24.48
CA TRP A 14 4.65 8.65 23.82
C TRP A 14 5.75 8.19 24.79
N LEU A 15 6.28 9.11 25.61
CA LEU A 15 7.37 8.82 26.55
C LEU A 15 6.95 7.93 27.72
N ASN A 16 5.73 8.16 28.24
CA ASN A 16 5.21 7.51 29.46
C ASN A 16 4.43 6.20 29.17
N HIS A 17 3.91 6.03 27.95
CA HIS A 17 3.05 4.89 27.59
C HIS A 17 3.38 4.31 26.20
N GLY A 18 3.56 5.15 25.18
CA GLY A 18 3.67 4.71 23.79
C GLY A 18 4.88 3.80 23.52
N ILE A 19 6.04 4.12 24.09
CA ILE A 19 7.25 3.30 24.00
C ILE A 19 7.03 1.91 24.61
N ASP A 20 6.53 1.83 25.84
CA ASP A 20 6.46 0.56 26.59
C ASP A 20 5.22 -0.28 26.25
N ALA A 21 4.18 0.33 25.67
CA ALA A 21 3.12 -0.39 24.94
C ALA A 21 3.59 -0.89 23.56
N GLY A 22 4.76 -0.44 23.09
CA GLY A 22 5.33 -0.77 21.78
C GLY A 22 4.47 -0.28 20.62
N LEU A 23 4.03 0.97 20.70
CA LEU A 23 3.43 1.71 19.58
C LEU A 23 4.52 2.08 18.56
N GLN A 24 4.12 2.31 17.32
CA GLN A 24 5.03 2.70 16.24
C GLN A 24 5.18 4.23 16.16
N GLY A 25 6.43 4.71 16.30
CA GLY A 25 6.74 6.14 16.23
C GLY A 25 7.17 6.65 14.84
N ILE A 26 7.69 5.76 13.97
CA ILE A 26 8.12 6.07 12.59
C ILE A 26 7.85 4.87 11.68
N GLY A 27 7.55 5.10 10.39
CA GLY A 27 7.26 4.01 9.44
C GLY A 27 8.41 3.00 9.25
N SER A 28 9.67 3.45 9.38
CA SER A 28 10.87 2.64 9.18
C SER A 28 11.36 1.86 10.42
N PHE A 29 10.57 1.80 11.49
CA PHE A 29 10.91 1.02 12.69
C PHE A 29 9.66 0.56 13.46
N HIS A 30 9.60 -0.72 13.84
CA HIS A 30 8.58 -1.25 14.74
C HIS A 30 9.21 -2.19 15.78
N SER A 31 9.22 -1.77 17.04
CA SER A 31 9.90 -2.47 18.14
C SER A 31 9.53 -3.95 18.28
N LYS A 32 8.23 -4.29 18.30
CA LYS A 32 7.74 -5.69 18.40
C LYS A 32 8.32 -6.58 17.30
N GLN A 33 8.17 -6.18 16.03
CA GLN A 33 8.74 -6.90 14.88
C GLN A 33 10.27 -6.96 14.93
N TYR A 34 10.92 -5.87 15.35
CA TYR A 34 12.38 -5.81 15.42
C TYR A 34 12.96 -6.81 16.42
N ILE A 35 12.32 -6.98 17.59
CA ILE A 35 12.75 -8.02 18.55
C ILE A 35 12.42 -9.41 18.00
N ALA A 36 11.19 -9.64 17.53
CA ALA A 36 10.75 -10.94 17.03
C ALA A 36 11.52 -11.45 15.81
N ARG A 37 12.17 -10.55 15.05
CA ARG A 37 12.97 -10.87 13.85
C ARG A 37 14.37 -11.43 14.16
N TYR A 38 14.96 -11.07 15.29
CA TYR A 38 16.38 -11.33 15.57
C TYR A 38 16.52 -12.09 16.88
N ASP A 39 16.88 -13.37 16.80
CA ASP A 39 16.92 -14.28 17.96
C ASP A 39 17.79 -13.78 19.11
N ASP A 40 18.91 -13.13 18.81
CA ASP A 40 19.80 -12.51 19.80
C ASP A 40 19.15 -11.31 20.50
N LEU A 41 18.34 -10.52 19.80
CA LEU A 41 17.58 -9.41 20.39
C LEU A 41 16.35 -9.93 21.15
N SER A 42 15.74 -11.03 20.70
CA SER A 42 14.68 -11.74 21.40
C SER A 42 15.19 -12.29 22.75
N ALA A 43 16.37 -12.90 22.73
CA ALA A 43 17.07 -13.40 23.92
C ALA A 43 17.59 -12.27 24.83
N ALA A 44 18.02 -11.13 24.30
CA ALA A 44 18.58 -10.03 25.10
C ALA A 44 17.53 -9.05 25.64
N PHE A 45 16.46 -8.76 24.88
CA PHE A 45 15.50 -7.69 25.20
C PHE A 45 14.11 -8.19 25.60
N HIS A 46 13.73 -9.42 25.23
CA HIS A 46 12.39 -9.99 25.50
C HIS A 46 11.26 -9.05 25.05
N SER A 47 10.48 -8.45 25.96
CA SER A 47 9.42 -7.48 25.64
C SER A 47 9.87 -6.01 25.75
N SER A 48 11.17 -5.74 25.88
CA SER A 48 11.72 -4.41 26.15
C SER A 48 11.85 -3.55 24.88
N TYR A 49 10.71 -3.03 24.42
CA TYR A 49 10.64 -2.16 23.24
C TYR A 49 11.55 -0.92 23.33
N ARG A 50 11.79 -0.42 24.55
CA ARG A 50 12.70 0.69 24.84
C ARG A 50 14.16 0.35 24.52
N GLN A 51 14.60 -0.88 24.83
CA GLN A 51 15.93 -1.37 24.41
C GLN A 51 16.01 -1.56 22.90
N ALA A 52 14.97 -2.12 22.27
CA ALA A 52 14.91 -2.28 20.81
C ALA A 52 15.02 -0.94 20.05
N ILE A 53 14.33 0.11 20.53
CA ILE A 53 14.45 1.48 19.98
C ILE A 53 15.89 1.98 20.11
N ASN A 54 16.48 1.89 21.31
CA ASN A 54 17.84 2.35 21.56
C ASN A 54 18.85 1.63 20.64
N HIS A 55 18.80 0.29 20.62
CA HIS A 55 19.66 -0.56 19.80
C HIS A 55 19.58 -0.22 18.31
N TYR A 56 18.35 -0.08 17.76
CA TYR A 56 18.16 0.26 16.35
C TYR A 56 18.74 1.64 16.02
N LEU A 57 18.56 2.62 16.92
CA LEU A 57 19.04 3.99 16.71
C LEU A 57 20.57 4.11 16.77
N THR A 58 21.24 3.34 17.63
CA THR A 58 22.70 3.42 17.86
C THR A 58 23.51 2.53 16.91
N ILE A 59 23.23 1.22 16.86
CA ILE A 59 24.06 0.23 16.15
C ILE A 59 23.29 -0.51 15.05
N GLY A 60 22.03 -0.86 15.29
CA GLY A 60 21.22 -1.72 14.43
C GLY A 60 21.16 -1.25 12.98
N ARG A 61 20.59 -0.07 12.72
CA ARG A 61 20.51 0.49 11.35
C ARG A 61 21.87 0.88 10.77
N GLY A 62 22.82 1.23 11.64
CA GLY A 62 24.03 1.97 11.27
C GLY A 62 25.21 1.08 10.94
N GLN A 63 25.59 0.23 11.89
CA GLN A 63 26.76 -0.64 11.83
C GLN A 63 26.36 -2.02 11.28
N GLU A 64 25.37 -2.64 11.91
CA GLU A 64 24.92 -4.02 11.61
C GLU A 64 23.98 -4.14 10.41
N LYS A 65 23.45 -3.01 9.93
CA LYS A 65 22.44 -2.91 8.85
C LYS A 65 21.14 -3.69 9.10
N ARG A 66 20.80 -3.96 10.38
CA ARG A 66 19.55 -4.62 10.76
C ARG A 66 18.34 -3.80 10.31
N ILE A 67 17.42 -4.45 9.61
CA ILE A 67 16.17 -3.86 9.14
C ILE A 67 15.25 -3.61 10.35
N GLY A 68 14.89 -2.34 10.60
CA GLY A 68 14.18 -1.87 11.80
C GLY A 68 12.74 -2.33 11.96
N VAL A 69 12.19 -2.91 10.91
CA VAL A 69 10.79 -3.27 10.76
C VAL A 69 10.77 -4.42 9.75
N LEU A 70 9.94 -5.44 9.95
CA LEU A 70 9.44 -6.24 8.83
C LEU A 70 8.39 -5.36 8.14
N ASN A 71 8.84 -4.23 7.57
CA ASN A 71 8.05 -3.11 7.01
C ASN A 71 6.74 -3.70 6.51
N HIS A 72 5.59 -3.52 7.17
CA HIS A 72 4.25 -4.09 6.87
C HIS A 72 4.12 -5.50 6.19
N TYR A 73 5.16 -6.32 6.10
CA TYR A 73 5.33 -7.34 5.06
C TYR A 73 5.87 -8.67 5.63
N GLU A 74 4.99 -9.46 6.23
CA GLU A 74 5.09 -10.91 6.06
C GLU A 74 4.33 -11.31 4.78
N ASN A 75 4.73 -12.40 4.13
CA ASN A 75 4.03 -12.97 2.96
C ASN A 75 3.85 -12.02 1.75
N ARG A 76 4.86 -11.16 1.48
CA ARG A 76 4.94 -10.43 0.21
C ARG A 76 5.36 -11.33 -0.96
N TRP A 77 4.85 -10.99 -2.13
CA TRP A 77 5.43 -11.34 -3.42
C TRP A 77 6.36 -10.19 -3.85
N SER A 78 7.62 -10.51 -4.13
CA SER A 78 8.65 -9.50 -4.43
C SER A 78 9.54 -9.94 -5.58
N ILE A 79 10.03 -8.97 -6.34
CA ILE A 79 11.02 -9.15 -7.41
C ILE A 79 12.21 -8.23 -7.19
N ASN A 80 13.39 -8.65 -7.62
CA ASN A 80 14.63 -7.89 -7.47
C ASN A 80 15.53 -8.08 -8.70
N SER A 81 16.07 -6.97 -9.21
CA SER A 81 17.12 -6.97 -10.22
C SER A 81 17.83 -5.61 -10.21
N ASN A 82 19.13 -5.59 -10.50
CA ASN A 82 19.93 -4.37 -10.71
C ASN A 82 19.81 -3.31 -9.57
N GLY A 83 19.65 -3.75 -8.32
CA GLY A 83 19.49 -2.88 -7.15
C GLY A 83 18.11 -2.22 -7.00
N ILE A 84 17.15 -2.62 -7.83
CA ILE A 84 15.72 -2.28 -7.73
C ILE A 84 14.99 -3.46 -7.07
N THR A 85 14.10 -3.19 -6.10
CA THR A 85 13.17 -4.18 -5.55
C THR A 85 11.75 -3.65 -5.65
N ILE A 86 10.83 -4.47 -6.16
CA ILE A 86 9.39 -4.19 -6.22
C ILE A 86 8.69 -5.23 -5.36
N GLY A 87 7.74 -4.80 -4.53
CA GLY A 87 7.02 -5.66 -3.60
C GLY A 87 5.51 -5.42 -3.60
N THR A 88 4.74 -6.48 -3.42
CA THR A 88 3.27 -6.47 -3.33
C THR A 88 2.72 -7.54 -2.38
N SER A 89 1.53 -7.34 -1.81
CA SER A 89 0.98 -8.14 -0.71
C SER A 89 -0.53 -8.33 -0.82
N ARG A 90 -1.08 -9.12 0.11
CA ARG A 90 -2.53 -9.28 0.30
C ARG A 90 -3.22 -8.04 0.84
N ARG A 91 -2.51 -7.13 1.53
CA ARG A 91 -3.09 -5.91 2.12
C ARG A 91 -3.67 -5.02 1.03
N PHE A 92 -2.87 -4.73 0.01
CA PHE A 92 -3.25 -3.88 -1.11
C PHE A 92 -3.52 -4.68 -2.39
N GLY A 93 -4.22 -5.83 -2.30
CA GLY A 93 -4.82 -6.45 -3.49
C GLY A 93 -3.86 -6.78 -4.63
N ALA A 94 -2.60 -7.15 -4.35
CA ALA A 94 -1.53 -7.32 -5.33
C ALA A 94 -1.15 -6.08 -6.20
N ALA A 95 -1.54 -4.87 -5.80
CA ALA A 95 -0.98 -3.61 -6.30
C ALA A 95 0.44 -3.35 -5.75
N VAL A 96 1.30 -2.66 -6.50
CA VAL A 96 2.71 -2.50 -6.09
C VAL A 96 2.83 -1.44 -4.99
N GLU A 97 3.11 -1.89 -3.79
CA GLU A 97 3.06 -1.09 -2.57
C GLU A 97 4.46 -0.62 -2.11
N SER A 98 5.53 -1.14 -2.73
CA SER A 98 6.93 -0.75 -2.51
C SER A 98 7.70 -0.75 -3.82
N LEU A 99 8.49 0.30 -4.02
CA LEU A 99 9.54 0.37 -5.03
C LEU A 99 10.78 0.97 -4.38
N THR A 100 11.77 0.11 -4.11
CA THR A 100 13.06 0.56 -3.61
C THR A 100 14.11 0.55 -4.71
N TRP A 101 15.00 1.53 -4.71
CA TRP A 101 16.22 1.56 -5.52
C TRP A 101 17.36 2.10 -4.65
N ASN A 102 18.55 1.48 -4.66
CA ASN A 102 19.68 1.88 -3.80
C ASN A 102 19.29 2.04 -2.30
N ASN A 103 18.49 1.11 -1.77
CA ASN A 103 17.94 1.10 -0.40
C ASN A 103 16.99 2.28 -0.04
N LYS A 104 16.53 3.04 -1.05
CA LYS A 104 15.64 4.20 -0.91
C LYS A 104 14.24 3.83 -1.40
N GLU A 105 13.26 3.86 -0.50
CA GLU A 105 11.82 3.64 -0.81
C GLU A 105 11.23 4.86 -1.51
N LEU A 106 10.51 4.62 -2.61
CA LEU A 106 9.94 5.66 -3.45
C LEU A 106 8.42 5.78 -3.28
N VAL A 107 7.70 4.74 -2.85
CA VAL A 107 6.23 4.73 -2.73
C VAL A 107 5.75 5.15 -1.34
N ASN A 108 4.70 5.96 -1.29
CA ASN A 108 4.04 6.45 -0.07
C ASN A 108 2.86 5.52 0.31
N SER A 109 3.11 4.26 0.64
CA SER A 109 2.05 3.24 0.80
C SER A 109 1.31 3.28 2.16
N TYR A 110 0.83 4.46 2.57
CA TYR A 110 0.11 4.68 3.83
C TYR A 110 -1.32 4.10 3.83
N ASP A 111 -2.08 4.40 2.78
CA ASP A 111 -3.46 3.98 2.55
C ASP A 111 -3.63 3.35 1.16
N HIS A 112 -4.81 2.78 0.87
CA HIS A 112 -5.10 2.03 -0.36
C HIS A 112 -5.21 2.91 -1.64
N GLY A 113 -5.00 4.23 -1.53
CA GLY A 113 -5.04 5.15 -2.67
C GLY A 113 -3.69 5.46 -3.31
N ARG A 114 -2.58 4.83 -2.87
CA ARG A 114 -1.22 5.37 -3.08
C ARG A 114 -0.21 4.46 -3.78
N GLN A 115 -0.53 3.18 -3.88
CA GLN A 115 0.29 2.14 -4.51
C GLN A 115 0.56 2.48 -5.98
N ILE A 116 1.60 1.90 -6.58
CA ILE A 116 1.74 1.86 -8.04
C ILE A 116 0.69 0.87 -8.54
N GLN A 117 -0.43 1.40 -9.02
CA GLN A 117 -1.68 0.67 -9.19
C GLN A 117 -2.44 1.08 -10.45
N MET A 118 -3.39 0.23 -10.85
CA MET A 118 -4.42 0.55 -11.84
C MET A 118 -5.68 1.13 -11.18
N ALA A 119 -6.27 2.17 -11.76
CA ALA A 119 -7.57 2.72 -11.34
C ALA A 119 -8.38 3.24 -12.54
N CYS A 120 -9.70 3.03 -12.56
CA CYS A 120 -10.59 3.63 -13.55
C CYS A 120 -11.44 4.74 -12.92
N ASN A 121 -11.58 5.88 -13.61
CA ASN A 121 -12.65 6.85 -13.31
C ASN A 121 -13.47 7.13 -14.58
N SER A 122 -14.62 7.79 -14.44
CA SER A 122 -15.54 8.05 -15.56
C SER A 122 -16.24 9.40 -15.45
N ASP A 123 -16.81 9.89 -16.54
CA ASP A 123 -17.66 11.08 -16.55
C ASP A 123 -19.10 10.70 -16.94
N PRO A 124 -20.13 11.12 -16.17
CA PRO A 124 -20.10 12.09 -15.07
C PRO A 124 -19.79 11.52 -13.67
N TYR A 125 -19.75 10.20 -13.50
CA TYR A 125 -19.83 9.56 -12.17
C TYR A 125 -18.57 9.65 -11.32
N THR A 126 -17.40 9.99 -11.88
CA THR A 126 -16.10 10.16 -11.22
C THR A 126 -15.73 9.03 -10.26
N GLU A 127 -15.86 9.24 -8.95
CA GLU A 127 -15.53 8.25 -7.90
C GLU A 127 -16.70 7.30 -7.57
N CYS A 128 -17.92 7.56 -8.05
CA CYS A 128 -19.12 6.77 -7.76
C CYS A 128 -19.24 5.47 -8.57
N TYR A 129 -18.40 5.28 -9.60
CA TYR A 129 -18.14 3.98 -10.23
C TYR A 129 -16.67 3.94 -10.64
N ASN A 130 -15.81 3.56 -9.70
CA ASN A 130 -14.36 3.62 -9.82
C ASN A 130 -13.71 2.33 -9.26
N PRO A 131 -13.39 1.35 -10.11
CA PRO A 131 -12.55 0.21 -9.75
C PRO A 131 -11.08 0.60 -9.51
N THR A 132 -10.52 0.20 -8.36
CA THR A 132 -9.13 0.44 -7.91
C THR A 132 -8.40 -0.86 -7.56
N GLU A 133 -7.21 -1.09 -8.12
CA GLU A 133 -6.44 -2.32 -7.93
C GLU A 133 -6.03 -2.54 -6.47
N ALA A 134 -5.55 -1.50 -5.79
CA ALA A 134 -5.01 -1.64 -4.44
C ALA A 134 -6.09 -1.84 -3.37
N GLY A 135 -7.26 -1.23 -3.56
CA GLY A 135 -8.33 -1.16 -2.58
C GLY A 135 -9.06 0.18 -2.57
N GLY A 136 -10.12 0.28 -1.77
CA GLY A 136 -11.03 1.44 -1.76
C GLY A 136 -10.79 2.46 -0.65
N ARG A 137 -11.49 3.61 -0.74
CA ARG A 137 -11.57 4.65 0.29
C ARG A 137 -12.07 4.10 1.63
N ASN A 138 -12.89 3.05 1.57
CA ASN A 138 -13.41 2.30 2.71
C ASN A 138 -12.38 1.36 3.36
N ASP A 139 -11.41 0.87 2.59
CA ASP A 139 -10.29 0.09 3.13
C ASP A 139 -9.32 1.02 3.89
N GLY A 140 -9.07 2.21 3.33
CA GLY A 140 -8.37 3.30 4.03
C GLY A 140 -6.96 2.87 4.47
N ILE A 141 -6.75 2.70 5.78
CA ILE A 141 -5.48 2.22 6.36
C ILE A 141 -5.51 0.76 6.85
N SER A 142 -6.58 0.02 6.57
CA SER A 142 -6.78 -1.40 6.95
C SER A 142 -5.60 -2.31 6.60
N ASP A 143 -5.51 -3.47 7.23
CA ASP A 143 -4.58 -4.55 6.86
C ASP A 143 -5.19 -5.51 5.79
N THR A 144 -6.41 -5.20 5.32
CA THR A 144 -7.18 -5.97 4.33
C THR A 144 -7.95 -5.04 3.38
N THR A 145 -8.22 -5.54 2.17
CA THR A 145 -8.94 -4.84 1.09
C THR A 145 -10.12 -5.66 0.55
N HIS A 146 -11.05 -5.00 -0.15
CA HIS A 146 -12.07 -5.64 -0.98
C HIS A 146 -11.57 -6.10 -2.38
N THR A 147 -10.32 -5.83 -2.77
CA THR A 147 -9.73 -6.44 -3.99
C THR A 147 -9.54 -7.94 -3.80
N HIS A 148 -10.13 -8.75 -4.70
CA HIS A 148 -9.95 -10.20 -4.70
C HIS A 148 -8.82 -10.60 -5.66
N ILE A 149 -7.68 -11.01 -5.09
CA ILE A 149 -6.52 -11.54 -5.83
C ILE A 149 -6.88 -12.91 -6.43
N ASN A 150 -6.85 -13.05 -7.76
CA ASN A 150 -7.02 -14.35 -8.42
C ASN A 150 -5.71 -15.15 -8.34
N TRP A 151 -4.60 -14.56 -8.78
CA TRP A 151 -3.26 -15.14 -8.65
C TRP A 151 -2.16 -14.08 -8.70
N VAL A 152 -0.98 -14.46 -8.17
CA VAL A 152 0.27 -13.68 -8.25
C VAL A 152 1.42 -14.63 -8.58
N ARG A 153 2.32 -14.19 -9.47
CA ARG A 153 3.62 -14.82 -9.76
C ARG A 153 4.70 -13.76 -9.59
N ALA A 154 5.71 -14.05 -8.77
CA ALA A 154 6.89 -13.20 -8.63
C ALA A 154 8.14 -14.07 -8.70
N SER A 155 9.03 -13.80 -9.66
CA SER A 155 10.28 -14.54 -9.80
C SER A 155 11.34 -13.70 -10.52
N GLY A 156 12.57 -13.67 -9.98
CA GLY A 156 13.67 -12.87 -10.53
C GLY A 156 13.28 -11.40 -10.69
N SER A 157 13.20 -10.95 -11.94
CA SER A 157 12.84 -9.58 -12.33
C SER A 157 11.39 -9.39 -12.81
N VAL A 158 10.53 -10.42 -12.75
CA VAL A 158 9.17 -10.40 -13.32
C VAL A 158 8.09 -10.68 -12.28
N LEU A 159 7.17 -9.72 -12.13
CA LEU A 159 5.96 -9.80 -11.31
C LEU A 159 4.74 -9.78 -12.24
N GLU A 160 3.88 -10.78 -12.12
CA GLU A 160 2.59 -10.85 -12.82
C GLU A 160 1.47 -11.03 -11.77
N THR A 161 0.39 -10.27 -11.89
CA THR A 161 -0.75 -10.30 -10.96
C THR A 161 -2.05 -10.21 -11.73
N GLU A 162 -3.04 -11.03 -11.38
CA GLU A 162 -4.41 -10.90 -11.87
C GLU A 162 -5.37 -10.81 -10.69
N VAL A 163 -6.22 -9.79 -10.70
CA VAL A 163 -7.06 -9.41 -9.57
C VAL A 163 -8.41 -8.89 -10.05
N TYR A 164 -9.41 -9.05 -9.20
CA TYR A 164 -10.71 -8.40 -9.32
C TYR A 164 -10.67 -7.18 -8.38
N PRO A 165 -10.51 -5.95 -8.90
CA PRO A 165 -10.23 -4.77 -8.10
C PRO A 165 -11.39 -4.43 -7.15
N ALA A 166 -11.09 -3.77 -6.03
CA ALA A 166 -12.12 -3.13 -5.21
C ALA A 166 -12.82 -2.02 -5.99
N PHE A 167 -14.00 -1.58 -5.53
CA PHE A 167 -14.49 -0.25 -5.84
C PHE A 167 -13.97 0.76 -4.80
N TRP A 168 -13.60 1.96 -5.25
CA TRP A 168 -13.18 3.06 -4.39
C TRP A 168 -14.23 3.41 -3.33
N LEU A 169 -15.51 3.32 -3.68
CA LEU A 169 -16.64 3.44 -2.78
C LEU A 169 -17.41 2.11 -2.72
N ILE A 170 -17.69 1.61 -1.52
CA ILE A 170 -18.52 0.40 -1.36
C ILE A 170 -20.01 0.74 -1.55
N PRO A 171 -20.89 -0.25 -1.85
CA PRO A 171 -22.31 -0.02 -2.09
C PRO A 171 -22.98 0.79 -0.98
N GLY A 172 -23.76 1.81 -1.35
CA GLY A 172 -24.44 2.70 -0.40
C GLY A 172 -23.52 3.70 0.35
N SER A 173 -22.21 3.67 0.14
CA SER A 173 -21.31 4.74 0.59
C SER A 173 -21.35 5.93 -0.38
N HIS A 174 -20.83 7.08 0.04
CA HIS A 174 -20.98 8.35 -0.67
C HIS A 174 -19.65 9.14 -0.69
N GLU A 175 -19.41 9.90 -1.77
CA GLU A 175 -18.26 10.81 -1.84
C GLU A 175 -18.51 12.08 -1.02
N LYS A 176 -17.48 12.58 -0.34
CA LYS A 176 -17.52 13.74 0.56
C LYS A 176 -16.96 15.03 -0.07
N ARG A 177 -16.28 14.95 -1.22
CA ARG A 177 -15.54 16.06 -1.84
C ARG A 177 -15.95 16.41 -3.28
N ALA A 178 -16.65 15.51 -3.98
CA ALA A 178 -17.01 15.71 -5.39
C ALA A 178 -18.28 16.56 -5.57
N ASN A 179 -18.32 17.35 -6.64
CA ASN A 179 -19.52 18.06 -7.10
C ASN A 179 -20.29 17.32 -8.22
N LEU A 180 -19.68 16.30 -8.84
CA LEU A 180 -20.20 15.64 -10.06
C LEU A 180 -20.69 14.18 -9.86
N CYS A 181 -20.19 13.46 -8.85
CA CYS A 181 -21.08 12.57 -8.09
C CYS A 181 -22.21 13.45 -7.55
N GLN A 182 -23.35 13.53 -8.25
CA GLN A 182 -24.36 14.57 -8.01
C GLN A 182 -24.72 14.61 -6.53
N ARG A 183 -24.61 15.81 -5.94
CA ARG A 183 -24.36 16.04 -4.50
C ARG A 183 -25.26 15.22 -3.57
N GLY A 184 -24.79 14.03 -3.17
CA GLY A 184 -25.53 13.09 -2.29
C GLY A 184 -25.98 11.78 -2.95
N HIS A 185 -25.59 11.48 -4.19
CA HIS A 185 -25.80 10.16 -4.79
C HIS A 185 -24.87 9.11 -4.15
N PRO A 186 -25.36 7.87 -3.94
CA PRO A 186 -24.53 6.77 -3.46
C PRO A 186 -23.61 6.23 -4.56
N ALA A 187 -22.65 5.40 -4.16
CA ALA A 187 -21.86 4.56 -5.05
C ALA A 187 -22.79 3.67 -5.91
N MET A 188 -22.53 3.62 -7.22
CA MET A 188 -23.39 3.01 -8.24
C MET A 188 -23.21 1.48 -8.33
N ASN A 189 -22.16 0.95 -7.71
CA ASN A 189 -21.86 -0.48 -7.64
C ASN A 189 -22.72 -1.20 -6.61
N HIS A 190 -23.18 -2.41 -6.96
CA HIS A 190 -23.95 -3.29 -6.07
C HIS A 190 -23.08 -4.26 -5.25
N GLN A 191 -21.77 -4.32 -5.51
CA GLN A 191 -20.78 -5.13 -4.79
C GLN A 191 -19.53 -4.29 -4.49
N ALA A 192 -18.75 -4.68 -3.48
CA ALA A 192 -17.52 -3.97 -3.10
C ALA A 192 -16.30 -4.32 -3.99
N THR A 193 -16.42 -5.37 -4.80
CA THR A 193 -15.40 -5.87 -5.73
C THR A 193 -15.95 -5.81 -7.16
N TYR A 194 -15.13 -5.46 -8.14
CA TYR A 194 -15.50 -5.41 -9.55
C TYR A 194 -15.48 -6.80 -10.19
N SER A 195 -16.39 -7.06 -11.13
CA SER A 195 -16.58 -8.41 -11.70
C SER A 195 -15.60 -8.78 -12.81
N TYR A 196 -14.72 -7.86 -13.24
CA TYR A 196 -13.84 -8.05 -14.39
C TYR A 196 -12.37 -7.86 -14.02
N PRO A 197 -11.45 -8.65 -14.58
CA PRO A 197 -10.07 -8.70 -14.09
C PRO A 197 -9.23 -7.52 -14.56
N PHE A 198 -8.35 -7.07 -13.67
CA PHE A 198 -7.16 -6.30 -13.94
C PHE A 198 -5.94 -7.24 -13.92
N HIS A 199 -5.15 -7.22 -14.98
CA HIS A 199 -3.92 -7.99 -15.14
C HIS A 199 -2.72 -7.06 -15.32
N LYS A 200 -1.75 -7.15 -14.41
CA LYS A 200 -0.53 -6.35 -14.41
C LYS A 200 0.68 -7.25 -14.62
N LYS A 201 1.56 -6.87 -15.54
CA LYS A 201 2.93 -7.40 -15.60
C LYS A 201 3.92 -6.27 -15.34
N VAL A 202 4.91 -6.53 -14.49
CA VAL A 202 5.98 -5.59 -14.14
C VAL A 202 7.32 -6.27 -14.36
N VAL A 203 8.20 -5.65 -15.14
CA VAL A 203 9.52 -6.19 -15.48
C VAL A 203 10.61 -5.19 -15.12
N ILE A 204 11.60 -5.61 -14.32
CA ILE A 204 12.82 -4.84 -14.07
C ILE A 204 13.86 -5.18 -15.14
N GLY A 205 14.22 -4.20 -15.96
CA GLY A 205 15.06 -4.34 -17.14
C GLY A 205 14.23 -4.49 -18.41
N ALA A 206 14.25 -3.48 -19.28
CA ALA A 206 13.48 -3.46 -20.54
C ALA A 206 14.27 -2.81 -21.67
N HIS A 207 14.03 -3.22 -22.92
CA HIS A 207 14.70 -2.71 -24.13
C HIS A 207 16.25 -2.67 -24.06
N GLY A 208 16.87 -3.59 -23.31
CA GLY A 208 18.32 -3.63 -23.08
C GLY A 208 18.83 -2.69 -21.96
N ILE A 209 17.95 -1.95 -21.28
CA ILE A 209 18.30 -1.00 -20.22
C ILE A 209 17.95 -1.60 -18.85
N ASN A 210 18.98 -1.93 -18.09
CA ASN A 210 18.90 -2.68 -16.82
C ASN A 210 18.09 -2.01 -15.70
N ASN A 211 17.96 -0.69 -15.71
CA ASN A 211 17.32 0.11 -14.66
C ASN A 211 16.00 0.78 -15.10
N VAL A 212 15.42 0.34 -16.22
CA VAL A 212 14.04 0.68 -16.61
C VAL A 212 13.08 -0.31 -15.96
N ILE A 213 11.88 0.15 -15.60
CA ILE A 213 10.78 -0.71 -15.14
C ILE A 213 9.66 -0.60 -16.17
N GLN A 214 9.31 -1.71 -16.81
CA GLN A 214 8.17 -1.80 -17.73
C GLN A 214 6.92 -2.24 -16.96
N PHE A 215 5.78 -1.62 -17.27
CA PHE A 215 4.46 -1.96 -16.73
C PHE A 215 3.50 -2.26 -17.89
N ASP A 216 3.15 -3.52 -18.10
CA ASP A 216 2.11 -3.91 -19.06
C ASP A 216 0.78 -4.05 -18.31
N SER A 217 -0.08 -3.04 -18.43
CA SER A 217 -1.39 -2.99 -17.78
C SER A 217 -2.48 -3.42 -18.75
N ASN A 218 -3.21 -4.49 -18.42
CA ASN A 218 -4.35 -5.00 -19.17
C ASN A 218 -5.57 -5.02 -18.25
N PHE A 219 -6.72 -4.54 -18.74
CA PHE A 219 -7.94 -4.42 -17.95
C PHE A 219 -9.14 -4.71 -18.84
N THR A 220 -10.16 -5.37 -18.29
CA THR A 220 -11.42 -5.63 -19.00
C THR A 220 -12.49 -4.65 -18.51
N LEU A 221 -13.08 -3.89 -19.44
CA LEU A 221 -14.27 -3.08 -19.15
C LEU A 221 -15.52 -3.92 -19.46
N GLY A 222 -16.37 -4.09 -18.46
CA GLY A 222 -17.57 -4.94 -18.51
C GLY A 222 -18.81 -4.28 -19.12
N GLY A 223 -19.87 -5.08 -19.23
CA GLY A 223 -21.21 -4.59 -19.62
C GLY A 223 -22.02 -3.96 -18.47
N ASP A 224 -21.40 -3.79 -17.30
CA ASP A 224 -22.00 -3.29 -16.05
C ASP A 224 -21.65 -1.83 -15.74
N TRP A 225 -20.91 -1.16 -16.62
CA TRP A 225 -20.75 0.30 -16.62
C TRP A 225 -22.08 1.00 -16.99
N PRO A 226 -22.34 2.22 -16.47
CA PRO A 226 -23.46 3.05 -16.89
C PRO A 226 -23.50 3.26 -18.42
N GLN A 227 -24.70 3.45 -18.98
CA GLN A 227 -24.91 3.55 -20.43
C GLN A 227 -24.87 5.00 -20.96
N ASP A 228 -24.84 5.97 -20.05
CA ASP A 228 -24.85 7.41 -20.26
C ASP A 228 -23.50 8.09 -19.95
N LEU A 229 -22.41 7.31 -20.04
CA LEU A 229 -21.04 7.81 -19.89
C LEU A 229 -20.59 8.64 -21.08
N ASN A 230 -19.91 9.75 -20.80
CA ASN A 230 -19.19 10.52 -21.82
C ASN A 230 -17.81 9.89 -22.12
N TYR A 231 -17.11 9.42 -21.08
CA TYR A 231 -15.84 8.68 -21.21
C TYR A 231 -15.51 7.85 -19.96
N ILE A 232 -14.55 6.94 -20.13
CA ILE A 232 -13.83 6.25 -19.05
C ILE A 232 -12.35 6.62 -19.18
N GLN A 233 -11.74 7.08 -18.08
CA GLN A 233 -10.31 7.34 -17.95
C GLN A 233 -9.66 6.18 -17.19
N MET A 234 -8.49 5.73 -17.69
CA MET A 234 -7.68 4.72 -17.04
C MET A 234 -6.37 5.33 -16.54
N GLU A 235 -6.07 5.13 -15.26
CA GLU A 235 -4.79 5.46 -14.63
C GLU A 235 -3.99 4.17 -14.47
N ALA A 236 -3.00 3.97 -15.36
CA ALA A 236 -2.31 2.69 -15.53
C ALA A 236 -0.81 2.86 -15.87
N PRO A 237 0.09 2.96 -14.89
CA PRO A 237 -0.17 3.06 -13.44
C PRO A 237 -0.23 4.51 -12.93
N ALA A 238 -0.98 4.74 -11.86
CA ALA A 238 -0.83 5.91 -10.98
C ALA A 238 -0.12 5.53 -9.67
N THR A 239 0.45 6.50 -8.97
CA THR A 239 1.06 6.31 -7.63
C THR A 239 1.29 7.64 -6.89
N TYR A 240 1.45 7.58 -5.57
CA TYR A 240 1.95 8.68 -4.76
C TYR A 240 3.38 8.40 -4.30
N LEU A 241 4.33 9.22 -4.76
CA LEU A 241 5.73 9.11 -4.37
C LEU A 241 6.03 9.78 -3.02
N ASN A 242 7.14 9.36 -2.39
CA ASN A 242 7.69 9.99 -1.19
C ASN A 242 8.37 11.32 -1.53
N TRP A 243 7.60 12.41 -1.48
CA TRP A 243 8.10 13.77 -1.70
C TRP A 243 8.96 14.27 -0.52
N ARG A 244 10.12 14.86 -0.87
CA ARG A 244 11.25 15.26 0.00
C ARG A 244 12.09 14.09 0.50
N GLN A 245 13.16 13.84 -0.26
CA GLN A 245 14.42 13.22 0.18
C GLN A 245 15.17 14.12 1.17
#